data_AF-T1CRX1-F1
#
_entry.id   AF-T1CRX1-F1
#
_cell.length_a   1.000
_cell.length_b   1.000
_cell.length_c   1.000
_cell.angle_alpha   90.00
_cell.angle_beta   90.00
_cell.angle_gamma   90.00
#
_symmetry.space_group_name_H-M   'P 1'
#
loop_
_entity.id
_entity.type
_entity.pdbx_description
1 polymer ?
#
loop_
_entity_poly.entity_id
_entity_poly.type
_entity_poly.pdbx_seq_one_letter_code
_entity_poly.pdbx_strand_id
1 'polypeptide(L)'
;MAINNDLQVIKKEFENDEKILESAFRIERFFKKYKYILIVVVLVLVLWGVYIGVYSFLEEKKAAEINEIYRELTQSPNNEVLRQSLKDKAPELYDLFLYAQIIQLANTQNLNGSNLDFEALQNSSNQIVKEIAEYEIASKSQDSAKLDAIDSAFGDLAKIQEAYLAIKAQDITKARKILSTIPKDSQMAGNAELLRHYGITTMPLESNDMSIEEIAPAKK
;
A
#
# COMPACT_ATOMS: atom_id res chain seq x y z
N MET A 1 -16.09 -53.71 52.27
CA MET A 1 -15.48 -52.87 51.21
C MET A 1 -16.52 -52.22 50.31
N ALA A 2 -17.66 -52.86 49.99
CA ALA A 2 -18.76 -52.23 49.23
C ALA A 2 -19.34 -50.97 49.91
N ILE A 3 -19.76 -51.07 51.18
CA ILE A 3 -20.39 -49.95 51.92
C ILE A 3 -19.47 -48.73 52.06
N ASN A 4 -18.16 -48.92 52.22
CA ASN A 4 -17.22 -47.79 52.32
C ASN A 4 -16.99 -47.10 50.97
N ASN A 5 -17.06 -47.84 49.85
CA ASN A 5 -16.99 -47.23 48.52
C ASN A 5 -18.30 -46.49 48.19
N ASP A 6 -19.45 -47.07 48.54
CA ASP A 6 -20.75 -46.43 48.33
C ASP A 6 -20.85 -45.12 49.14
N LEU A 7 -20.36 -45.10 50.38
CA LEU A 7 -20.31 -43.88 51.20
C LEU A 7 -19.35 -42.81 50.63
N GLN A 8 -18.23 -43.21 50.02
CA GLN A 8 -17.30 -42.27 49.38
C GLN A 8 -17.86 -41.70 48.08
N VAL A 9 -18.56 -42.51 47.29
CA VAL A 9 -19.25 -42.07 46.07
C VAL A 9 -20.38 -41.10 46.44
N ILE A 10 -21.20 -41.44 47.43
CA ILE A 10 -22.27 -40.57 47.95
C ILE A 10 -21.69 -39.25 48.47
N LYS A 11 -20.59 -39.28 49.23
CA LYS A 11 -19.94 -38.05 49.72
C LYS A 11 -19.41 -37.17 48.58
N LYS A 12 -18.84 -37.77 47.54
CA LYS A 12 -18.32 -37.04 46.37
C LYS A 12 -19.44 -36.44 45.52
N GLU A 13 -20.58 -37.12 45.42
CA GLU A 13 -21.78 -36.59 44.78
C GLU A 13 -22.32 -35.38 45.56
N PHE A 14 -22.41 -35.48 46.89
CA PHE A 14 -22.79 -34.34 47.74
C PHE A 14 -21.83 -33.15 47.65
N GLU A 15 -20.51 -33.37 47.59
CA GLU A 15 -19.53 -32.28 47.41
C GLU A 15 -19.61 -31.62 46.01
N ASN A 16 -19.99 -32.38 44.98
CA ASN A 16 -20.22 -31.84 43.65
C ASN A 16 -21.54 -31.05 43.60
N ASP A 17 -22.60 -31.55 44.22
CA ASP A 17 -23.88 -30.87 44.31
C ASP A 17 -23.76 -29.57 45.10
N GLU A 18 -22.98 -29.55 46.19
CA GLU A 18 -22.70 -28.34 46.97
C GLU A 18 -21.98 -27.27 46.13
N LYS A 19 -21.00 -27.65 45.31
CA LYS A 19 -20.31 -26.71 44.39
C LYS A 19 -21.22 -26.19 43.29
N ILE A 20 -22.11 -27.04 42.77
CA ILE A 20 -23.13 -26.62 41.78
C ILE A 20 -24.09 -25.61 42.43
N LEU A 21 -24.54 -25.87 43.65
CA LEU A 21 -25.40 -24.95 44.39
C LEU A 21 -24.67 -23.65 44.75
N GLU A 22 -23.43 -23.71 45.21
CA GLU A 22 -22.63 -22.53 45.55
C GLU A 22 -22.39 -21.65 44.31
N SER A 23 -22.09 -22.26 43.17
CA SER A 23 -21.94 -21.54 41.91
C SER A 23 -23.26 -20.94 41.42
N ALA A 24 -24.39 -21.64 41.58
CA ALA A 24 -25.72 -21.11 41.28
C ALA A 24 -26.08 -19.90 42.17
N PHE A 25 -25.82 -19.98 43.48
CA PHE A 25 -26.02 -18.87 44.41
C PHE A 25 -25.09 -17.68 44.12
N ARG A 26 -23.85 -17.93 43.69
CA ARG A 26 -22.90 -16.89 43.28
C ARG A 26 -23.39 -16.15 42.03
N ILE A 27 -23.91 -16.88 41.06
CA ILE A 27 -24.55 -16.32 39.86
C ILE A 27 -25.77 -15.50 40.26
N GLU A 28 -26.68 -16.04 41.08
CA GLU A 28 -27.87 -15.32 41.53
C GLU A 28 -27.53 -14.00 42.23
N ARG A 29 -26.52 -14.01 43.12
CA ARG A 29 -26.04 -12.81 43.82
C ARG A 29 -25.41 -11.80 42.86
N PHE A 30 -24.68 -12.27 41.85
CA PHE A 30 -24.10 -11.42 40.80
C PHE A 30 -25.20 -10.75 39.97
N PHE A 31 -26.19 -11.51 39.49
CA PHE A 31 -27.34 -10.98 38.75
C PHE A 31 -28.14 -9.98 39.59
N LYS A 32 -28.41 -10.27 40.87
CA LYS A 32 -29.13 -9.33 41.75
C LYS A 32 -28.35 -8.04 42.00
N LYS A 33 -27.03 -8.12 42.18
CA LYS A 33 -26.16 -6.94 42.43
C LYS A 33 -26.00 -6.07 41.18
N TYR A 34 -25.86 -6.68 40.01
CA TYR A 34 -25.54 -5.98 38.76
C TYR A 34 -26.72 -5.94 37.76
N LYS A 35 -27.95 -6.20 38.20
CA LYS A 35 -29.15 -6.25 37.33
C LYS A 35 -29.27 -5.07 36.37
N TYR A 36 -28.99 -3.86 36.83
CA TYR A 36 -29.06 -2.66 36.00
C TYR A 36 -27.90 -2.59 34.98
N ILE A 37 -26.70 -3.00 35.38
CA ILE A 37 -25.53 -3.06 34.49
C ILE A 37 -25.74 -4.12 33.41
N LEU A 38 -26.27 -5.29 33.75
CA LEU A 38 -26.58 -6.34 32.77
C LEU A 38 -27.65 -5.88 31.75
N ILE A 39 -28.68 -5.15 32.20
CA ILE A 39 -29.68 -4.55 31.29
C ILE A 39 -29.03 -3.54 30.34
N VAL A 40 -28.15 -2.67 30.86
CA VAL A 40 -27.41 -1.71 30.02
C VAL A 40 -26.53 -2.43 28.99
N VAL A 41 -25.82 -3.49 29.40
CA VAL A 41 -24.99 -4.30 28.49
C VAL A 41 -25.83 -4.93 27.39
N VAL A 42 -26.98 -5.52 27.72
CA VAL A 42 -27.90 -6.09 26.73
C VAL A 42 -28.41 -5.00 25.77
N LEU A 43 -28.79 -3.83 26.29
CA LEU A 43 -29.21 -2.69 25.46
C LEU A 43 -28.10 -2.25 24.49
N VAL A 44 -26.86 -2.13 24.96
CA VAL A 44 -25.71 -1.77 24.12
C VAL A 44 -25.48 -2.81 23.03
N LEU A 45 -25.56 -4.11 23.35
CA LEU A 45 -25.41 -5.18 22.36
C LEU A 45 -26.51 -5.14 21.28
N VAL A 46 -27.75 -4.86 21.68
CA VAL A 46 -28.87 -4.71 20.74
C VAL A 46 -28.65 -3.50 19.83
N LEU A 47 -28.29 -2.34 20.40
CA LEU A 47 -27.99 -1.12 19.63
C LEU A 47 -26.81 -1.32 18.68
N TRP A 48 -25.77 -2.02 19.12
CA TRP A 48 -24.61 -2.36 18.29
C TRP A 48 -24.99 -3.27 17.12
N GLY A 49 -25.83 -4.29 17.35
CA GLY A 49 -26.33 -5.16 16.30
C GLY A 49 -27.16 -4.41 15.24
N VAL A 50 -28.05 -3.51 15.70
CA VAL A 50 -28.82 -2.63 14.81
C VAL A 50 -27.89 -1.70 14.03
N TYR A 51 -26.90 -1.09 14.68
CA TYR A 51 -25.93 -0.21 14.03
C TYR A 51 -25.18 -0.92 12.90
N ILE A 52 -24.64 -2.11 13.15
CA ILE A 52 -23.94 -2.89 12.11
C ILE A 52 -24.86 -3.20 10.94
N GLY A 53 -26.09 -3.67 11.20
CA GLY A 53 -27.02 -4.04 10.13
C GLY A 53 -27.48 -2.86 9.27
N VAL A 54 -27.72 -1.71 9.89
CA VAL A 54 -28.04 -0.47 9.15
C VAL A 54 -26.83 0.03 8.38
N TYR A 55 -25.65 0.01 9.00
CA TYR A 55 -24.40 0.44 8.37
C TYR A 55 -24.07 -0.40 7.13
N SER A 56 -24.13 -1.74 7.23
CA SER A 56 -23.83 -2.63 6.10
C SER A 56 -24.82 -2.44 4.95
N PHE A 57 -26.11 -2.28 5.25
CA PHE A 57 -27.11 -2.05 4.22
C PHE A 57 -26.92 -0.72 3.47
N LEU A 58 -26.55 0.33 4.20
CA LEU A 58 -26.24 1.64 3.60
C LEU A 58 -24.95 1.57 2.76
N GLU A 59 -23.94 0.85 3.24
CA GLU A 59 -22.67 0.65 2.53
C GLU A 59 -22.86 -0.14 1.22
N GLU A 60 -23.63 -1.23 1.25
CA GLU A 60 -23.99 -2.00 0.05
C GLU A 60 -24.75 -1.15 -0.97
N LYS A 61 -25.73 -0.36 -0.52
CA LYS A 61 -26.47 0.55 -1.41
C LYS A 61 -25.56 1.61 -2.04
N LYS A 62 -24.67 2.21 -1.24
CA LYS A 62 -23.71 3.20 -1.72
C LYS A 62 -22.77 2.58 -2.75
N ALA A 63 -22.25 1.38 -2.48
CA ALA A 63 -21.37 0.66 -3.41
C ALA A 63 -22.09 0.32 -4.72
N ALA A 64 -23.34 -0.15 -4.66
CA ALA A 64 -24.15 -0.42 -5.85
C ALA A 64 -24.38 0.84 -6.70
N GLU A 65 -24.71 1.97 -6.07
CA GLU A 65 -24.89 3.25 -6.75
C GLU A 65 -23.59 3.73 -7.43
N ILE A 66 -22.46 3.66 -6.73
CA ILE A 66 -21.14 4.03 -7.29
C ILE A 66 -20.78 3.16 -8.49
N ASN A 67 -21.02 1.85 -8.39
CA ASN A 67 -20.75 0.91 -9.48
C ASN A 67 -21.60 1.19 -10.71
N GLU A 68 -22.87 1.56 -10.52
CA GLU A 68 -23.76 1.96 -11.60
C GLU A 68 -23.28 3.25 -12.27
N ILE A 69 -22.97 4.28 -11.49
CA ILE A 69 -22.40 5.54 -12.00
C ILE A 69 -21.12 5.27 -12.80
N TYR A 70 -20.21 4.46 -12.26
CA TYR A 70 -18.96 4.12 -12.93
C TYR A 70 -19.19 3.35 -14.23
N ARG A 71 -20.10 2.36 -14.22
CA ARG A 71 -20.47 1.59 -15.42
C ARG A 71 -21.03 2.50 -16.51
N GLU A 72 -21.95 3.41 -16.16
CA GLU A 72 -22.50 4.36 -17.13
C GLU A 72 -21.43 5.34 -17.64
N LEU A 73 -20.56 5.81 -16.75
CA LEU A 73 -19.50 6.74 -17.10
C LEU A 73 -18.47 6.11 -18.05
N THR A 74 -18.13 4.82 -17.88
CA THR A 74 -17.24 4.11 -18.82
C THR A 74 -17.84 3.97 -20.23
N GLN A 75 -19.17 3.96 -20.34
CA GLN A 75 -19.88 3.96 -21.63
C GLN A 75 -20.05 5.37 -22.21
N SER A 76 -20.15 6.39 -21.35
CA SER A 76 -20.31 7.79 -21.72
C SER A 76 -19.29 8.69 -20.99
N PRO A 77 -18.00 8.63 -21.35
CA PRO A 77 -16.92 9.22 -20.54
C PRO A 77 -16.92 10.75 -20.48
N ASN A 78 -17.65 11.41 -21.39
CA ASN A 78 -17.78 12.87 -21.47
C ASN A 78 -19.02 13.39 -20.73
N ASN A 79 -19.75 12.54 -19.99
CA ASN A 79 -20.92 12.96 -19.23
C ASN A 79 -20.51 13.67 -17.93
N GLU A 80 -20.49 15.01 -17.95
CA GLU A 80 -20.08 15.84 -16.81
C GLU A 80 -20.91 15.63 -15.55
N VAL A 81 -22.20 15.28 -15.67
CA VAL A 81 -23.06 15.02 -14.51
C VAL A 81 -22.61 13.74 -13.79
N LEU A 82 -22.34 12.67 -14.55
CA LEU A 82 -21.85 11.41 -13.99
C LEU A 82 -20.42 11.56 -13.42
N ARG A 83 -19.57 12.37 -14.07
CA ARG A 83 -18.22 12.68 -13.56
C ARG A 83 -18.28 13.38 -12.21
N GLN A 84 -19.10 14.42 -12.10
CA GLN A 84 -19.26 15.15 -10.84
C GLN A 84 -19.85 14.26 -9.74
N SER A 85 -20.85 13.44 -10.08
CA SER A 85 -21.44 12.47 -9.15
C SER A 85 -20.41 11.45 -8.64
N LEU A 86 -19.56 10.92 -9.53
CA LEU A 86 -18.50 10.00 -9.15
C LEU A 86 -17.44 10.68 -8.27
N LYS A 87 -17.04 11.90 -8.61
CA LYS A 87 -16.09 12.70 -7.82
C LYS A 87 -16.58 12.94 -6.40
N ASP A 88 -17.86 13.27 -6.23
CA ASP A 88 -18.44 13.59 -4.92
C ASP A 88 -18.67 12.33 -4.07
N LYS A 89 -19.07 11.21 -4.68
CA LYS A 89 -19.40 9.97 -3.95
C LYS A 89 -18.19 9.04 -3.73
N ALA A 90 -17.23 9.05 -4.65
CA ALA A 90 -16.08 8.14 -4.69
C ALA A 90 -14.84 8.83 -5.32
N PRO A 91 -14.21 9.80 -4.62
CA PRO A 91 -13.10 10.59 -5.16
C PRO A 91 -11.91 9.74 -5.62
N GLU A 92 -11.53 8.71 -4.87
CA GLU A 92 -10.42 7.82 -5.26
C GLU A 92 -10.70 7.05 -6.56
N LEU A 93 -11.95 6.63 -6.76
CA LEU A 93 -12.36 5.96 -8.00
C LEU A 93 -12.46 6.95 -9.16
N TYR A 94 -12.84 8.19 -8.88
CA TYR A 94 -12.79 9.28 -9.86
C TYR A 94 -11.36 9.58 -10.31
N ASP A 95 -10.40 9.62 -9.39
CA ASP A 95 -8.98 9.83 -9.71
C ASP A 95 -8.43 8.67 -10.59
N LEU A 96 -8.81 7.42 -10.28
CA LEU A 96 -8.51 6.25 -11.11
C LEU A 96 -9.16 6.32 -12.51
N PHE A 97 -10.41 6.80 -12.59
CA PHE A 97 -11.09 7.01 -13.85
C PHE A 97 -10.39 8.05 -14.72
N LEU A 98 -9.97 9.19 -14.13
CA LEU A 98 -9.21 10.21 -14.83
C LEU A 98 -7.87 9.67 -15.34
N TYR A 99 -7.15 8.91 -14.52
CA TYR A 99 -5.94 8.22 -14.94
C TYR A 99 -6.19 7.31 -16.14
N ALA A 100 -7.21 6.46 -16.08
CA ALA A 100 -7.57 5.56 -17.18
C ALA A 100 -7.89 6.33 -18.48
N GLN A 101 -8.59 7.46 -18.38
CA GLN A 101 -8.90 8.33 -19.50
C GLN A 101 -7.64 8.95 -20.14
N ILE A 102 -6.67 9.38 -19.33
CA ILE A 102 -5.38 9.88 -19.84
C ILE A 102 -4.66 8.80 -20.65
N ILE A 103 -4.60 7.57 -20.14
CA ILE A 103 -3.95 6.45 -20.83
C ILE A 103 -4.73 6.03 -22.09
N GLN A 104 -6.07 6.04 -22.05
CA GLN A 104 -6.89 5.75 -23.22
C GLN A 104 -6.70 6.81 -24.32
N LEU A 105 -6.63 8.09 -23.94
CA LEU A 105 -6.32 9.17 -24.86
C LEU A 105 -4.95 8.97 -25.49
N ALA A 106 -3.95 8.57 -24.69
CA ALA A 106 -2.60 8.26 -25.17
C ALA A 106 -2.64 7.21 -26.29
N ASN A 107 -3.34 6.09 -26.03
CA ASN A 107 -3.44 4.97 -26.95
C ASN A 107 -4.20 5.32 -28.23
N THR A 108 -5.32 6.04 -28.11
CA THR A 108 -6.18 6.39 -29.25
C THR A 108 -5.56 7.43 -30.16
N GLN A 109 -4.78 8.36 -29.60
CA GLN A 109 -4.13 9.44 -30.35
C GLN A 109 -2.65 9.15 -30.67
N ASN A 110 -2.14 7.96 -30.36
CA ASN A 110 -0.72 7.59 -30.48
C ASN A 110 0.21 8.64 -29.82
N LEU A 111 -0.22 9.19 -28.69
CA LEU A 111 0.57 10.15 -27.93
C LEU A 111 1.58 9.38 -27.08
N ASN A 112 2.82 9.88 -27.06
CA ASN A 112 3.83 9.41 -26.14
C ASN A 112 3.65 10.09 -24.77
N GLY A 113 4.19 9.49 -23.70
CA GLY A 113 4.02 9.96 -22.31
C GLY A 113 4.27 11.45 -22.08
N SER A 114 5.16 12.08 -22.87
CA SER A 114 5.46 13.51 -22.80
C SER A 114 4.27 14.45 -23.11
N ASN A 115 3.23 13.97 -23.79
CA ASN A 115 2.06 14.76 -24.18
C ASN A 115 0.87 14.57 -23.22
N LEU A 116 1.02 13.72 -22.21
CA LEU A 116 -0.03 13.45 -21.24
C LEU A 116 -0.03 14.51 -20.15
N ASP A 117 -1.23 14.85 -19.68
CA ASP A 117 -1.43 15.85 -18.64
C ASP A 117 -1.96 15.16 -17.38
N PHE A 118 -1.09 15.06 -16.38
CA PHE A 118 -1.39 14.49 -15.07
C PHE A 118 -1.60 15.57 -14.00
N GLU A 119 -1.67 16.86 -14.36
CA GLU A 119 -1.73 17.95 -13.37
C GLU A 119 -2.94 17.86 -12.44
N ALA A 120 -4.09 17.44 -12.99
CA ALA A 120 -5.31 17.23 -12.22
C ALA A 120 -5.17 16.13 -11.15
N LEU A 121 -4.17 15.24 -11.26
CA LEU A 121 -3.95 14.09 -10.39
C LEU A 121 -2.86 14.33 -9.33
N GLN A 122 -2.18 15.48 -9.32
CA GLN A 122 -1.15 15.82 -8.32
C GLN A 122 -1.66 15.75 -6.88
N ASN A 123 -2.94 16.09 -6.69
CA ASN A 123 -3.60 16.09 -5.38
C ASN A 123 -4.61 14.94 -5.26
N SER A 124 -4.41 13.87 -6.03
CA SER A 124 -5.25 12.67 -5.98
C SER A 124 -5.35 12.14 -4.55
N SER A 125 -6.57 11.77 -4.18
CA SER A 125 -6.88 11.08 -2.92
C SER A 125 -6.35 9.65 -2.91
N ASN A 126 -6.23 9.04 -4.10
CA ASN A 126 -5.61 7.74 -4.28
C ASN A 126 -4.07 7.88 -4.32
N GLN A 127 -3.39 7.23 -3.38
CA GLN A 127 -1.93 7.31 -3.22
C GLN A 127 -1.17 6.83 -4.47
N ILE A 128 -1.59 5.70 -5.08
CA ILE A 128 -0.89 5.15 -6.25
C ILE A 128 -1.02 6.11 -7.43
N VAL A 129 -2.22 6.64 -7.67
CA VAL A 129 -2.46 7.62 -8.75
C VAL A 129 -1.66 8.89 -8.53
N LYS A 130 -1.56 9.36 -7.27
CA LYS A 130 -0.75 10.50 -6.90
C LYS A 130 0.73 10.27 -7.21
N GLU A 131 1.29 9.15 -6.77
CA GLU A 131 2.69 8.81 -7.00
C GLU A 131 3.03 8.67 -8.51
N ILE A 132 2.11 8.09 -9.30
CA ILE A 132 2.24 8.05 -10.76
C ILE A 132 2.25 9.46 -11.34
N ALA A 133 1.30 10.31 -10.93
CA ALA A 133 1.21 11.69 -11.43
C ALA A 133 2.46 12.50 -11.08
N GLU A 134 2.98 12.39 -9.86
CA GLU A 134 4.22 13.03 -9.42
C GLU A 134 5.40 12.63 -10.32
N TYR A 135 5.57 11.34 -10.58
CA TYR A 135 6.61 10.84 -11.47
C TYR A 135 6.44 11.33 -12.92
N GLU A 136 5.23 11.20 -13.49
CA GLU A 136 4.98 11.59 -14.88
C GLU A 136 5.18 13.09 -15.11
N ILE A 137 4.82 13.93 -14.14
CA ILE A 137 5.04 15.37 -14.20
C ILE A 137 6.53 15.71 -14.11
N ALA A 138 7.26 15.10 -13.18
CA ALA A 138 8.71 15.28 -13.06
C ALA A 138 9.41 14.83 -14.36
N SER A 139 9.05 13.65 -14.86
CA SER A 139 9.54 13.05 -16.09
C SER A 139 9.30 13.94 -17.31
N LYS A 140 8.08 14.44 -17.49
CA LYS A 140 7.70 15.34 -18.58
C LYS A 140 8.47 16.65 -18.53
N SER A 141 8.67 17.21 -17.33
CA SER A 141 9.42 18.46 -17.16
C SER A 141 10.94 18.30 -17.37
N GLN A 142 11.46 17.06 -17.40
CA GLN A 142 12.89 16.75 -17.42
C GLN A 142 13.68 17.47 -16.32
N ASP A 143 13.02 17.72 -15.19
CA ASP A 143 13.59 18.45 -14.06
C ASP A 143 14.28 17.46 -13.09
N SER A 144 15.61 17.50 -13.09
CA SER A 144 16.47 16.65 -12.24
C SER A 144 16.12 16.80 -10.76
N ALA A 145 15.77 18.01 -10.28
CA ALA A 145 15.46 18.23 -8.87
C ALA A 145 14.11 17.65 -8.49
N LYS A 146 13.12 17.70 -9.40
CA LYS A 146 11.83 17.05 -9.18
C LYS A 146 11.93 15.53 -9.19
N LEU A 147 12.79 14.96 -10.04
CA LEU A 147 13.03 13.52 -10.07
C LEU A 147 13.73 13.02 -8.81
N ASP A 148 14.75 13.75 -8.32
CA ASP A 148 15.48 13.42 -7.08
C ASP A 148 14.59 13.50 -5.84
N ALA A 149 13.57 14.37 -5.85
CA ALA A 149 12.62 14.52 -4.75
C ALA A 149 11.60 13.36 -4.63
N ILE A 150 11.55 12.42 -5.59
CA ILE A 150 10.60 11.29 -5.56
C ILE A 150 11.16 10.19 -4.66
N ASP A 151 10.54 10.01 -3.49
CA ASP A 151 10.87 8.97 -2.50
C ASP A 151 9.79 7.86 -2.42
N SER A 152 8.92 7.79 -3.43
CA SER A 152 7.81 6.82 -3.49
C SER A 152 8.24 5.49 -4.13
N ALA A 153 7.29 4.62 -4.45
CA ALA A 153 7.55 3.38 -5.20
C ALA A 153 8.25 3.63 -6.56
N PHE A 154 8.18 4.86 -7.08
CA PHE A 154 8.82 5.28 -8.34
C PHE A 154 10.21 5.91 -8.14
N GLY A 155 10.71 6.05 -6.91
CA GLY A 155 11.97 6.76 -6.63
C GLY A 155 13.18 6.18 -7.35
N ASP A 156 13.31 4.85 -7.38
CA ASP A 156 14.42 4.21 -8.11
C ASP A 156 14.29 4.37 -9.63
N LEU A 157 13.07 4.37 -10.17
CA LEU A 157 12.83 4.68 -11.58
C LEU A 157 13.17 6.15 -11.89
N ALA A 158 12.82 7.07 -10.98
CA ALA A 158 13.13 8.49 -11.09
C ALA A 158 14.66 8.72 -11.10
N LYS A 159 15.42 8.01 -10.26
CA LYS A 159 16.90 8.03 -10.27
C LYS A 159 17.49 7.50 -11.57
N ILE A 160 16.93 6.43 -12.16
CA ILE A 160 17.35 5.96 -13.49
C ILE A 160 17.14 7.05 -14.53
N GLN A 161 15.99 7.72 -14.53
CA GLN A 161 15.69 8.79 -15.46
C GLN A 161 16.58 10.01 -15.23
N GLU A 162 16.81 10.41 -13.99
CA GLU A 162 17.70 11.50 -13.63
C GLU A 162 19.14 11.24 -14.13
N ALA A 163 19.63 10.02 -13.92
CA ALA A 163 20.93 9.59 -14.43
C ALA A 163 20.98 9.61 -15.97
N TYR A 164 19.91 9.19 -16.65
CA TYR A 164 19.80 9.31 -18.10
C TYR A 164 19.89 10.77 -18.58
N LEU A 165 19.23 11.70 -17.89
CA LEU A 165 19.34 13.14 -18.19
C LEU A 165 20.77 13.65 -17.99
N ALA A 166 21.47 13.21 -16.94
CA ALA A 166 22.88 13.54 -16.73
C ALA A 166 23.79 12.97 -17.84
N ILE A 167 23.54 11.74 -18.30
CA ILE A 167 24.26 11.15 -19.45
C ILE A 167 24.02 11.97 -20.72
N LYS A 168 22.78 12.38 -20.99
CA LYS A 168 22.42 13.22 -22.13
C LYS A 168 23.14 14.58 -22.08
N ALA A 169 23.37 15.11 -20.88
CA ALA A 169 24.14 16.31 -20.62
C ALA A 169 25.68 16.09 -20.61
N GLN A 170 26.15 14.88 -20.91
CA GLN A 170 27.56 14.45 -20.86
C GLN A 170 28.20 14.47 -19.46
N ASP A 171 27.40 14.60 -18.39
CA ASP A 171 27.87 14.50 -17.00
C ASP A 171 27.81 13.05 -16.51
N ILE A 172 28.74 12.24 -17.02
CA ILE A 172 28.83 10.81 -16.71
C ILE A 172 29.15 10.57 -15.22
N THR A 173 29.89 11.49 -14.58
CA THR A 173 30.24 11.40 -13.16
C THR A 173 29.00 11.56 -12.29
N LYS A 174 28.16 12.56 -12.56
CA LYS A 174 26.88 12.73 -11.86
C LYS A 174 25.97 11.53 -12.09
N ALA A 175 25.85 11.07 -13.33
CA ALA A 175 25.03 9.90 -13.67
C ALA A 175 25.45 8.66 -12.85
N ARG A 176 26.73 8.32 -12.83
CA ARG A 176 27.24 7.18 -12.04
C ARG A 176 27.00 7.36 -10.54
N LYS A 177 27.13 8.58 -10.02
CA LYS A 177 26.82 8.89 -8.62
C LYS A 177 25.37 8.58 -8.29
N ILE A 178 24.42 9.07 -9.09
CA ILE A 178 22.98 8.81 -8.92
C ILE A 178 22.70 7.30 -8.96
N LEU A 179 23.20 6.61 -9.99
CA LEU A 179 22.98 5.17 -10.17
C LEU A 179 23.57 4.32 -9.02
N SER A 180 24.61 4.81 -8.35
CA SER A 180 25.20 4.14 -7.18
C SER A 180 24.32 4.19 -5.93
N THR A 181 23.31 5.07 -5.90
CA THR A 181 22.38 5.20 -4.77
C THR A 181 21.20 4.24 -4.86
N ILE A 182 21.02 3.56 -6.00
CA ILE A 182 19.94 2.58 -6.19
C ILE A 182 20.31 1.31 -5.41
N PRO A 183 19.43 0.82 -4.50
CA PRO A 183 19.70 -0.38 -3.72
C PRO A 183 19.88 -1.63 -4.59
N LYS A 184 20.69 -2.59 -4.12
CA LYS A 184 20.97 -3.84 -4.86
C LYS A 184 19.76 -4.79 -4.94
N ASP A 185 18.83 -4.68 -4.01
CA ASP A 185 17.57 -5.41 -3.95
C ASP A 185 16.44 -4.71 -4.74
N SER A 186 16.71 -3.53 -5.31
CA SER A 186 15.77 -2.84 -6.20
C SER A 186 15.52 -3.64 -7.48
N GLN A 187 14.29 -3.57 -7.99
CA GLN A 187 13.95 -4.09 -9.32
C GLN A 187 14.72 -3.35 -10.43
N MET A 188 15.21 -2.13 -10.15
CA MET A 188 16.01 -1.33 -11.09
C MET A 188 17.52 -1.57 -10.98
N ALA A 189 17.99 -2.41 -10.05
CA ALA A 189 19.42 -2.63 -9.83
C ALA A 189 20.16 -3.10 -11.10
N GLY A 190 19.57 -4.01 -11.86
CA GLY A 190 20.16 -4.48 -13.12
C GLY A 190 20.27 -3.38 -14.19
N ASN A 191 19.25 -2.52 -14.29
CA ASN A 191 19.27 -1.37 -15.18
C ASN A 191 20.34 -0.36 -14.73
N ALA A 192 20.43 -0.13 -13.41
CA ALA A 192 21.41 0.79 -12.84
C ALA A 192 22.85 0.36 -13.15
N GLU A 193 23.16 -0.92 -13.00
CA GLU A 193 24.50 -1.45 -13.30
C GLU A 193 24.84 -1.33 -14.79
N LEU A 194 23.89 -1.66 -15.67
CA LEU A 194 24.08 -1.49 -17.11
C LEU A 194 24.41 -0.04 -17.47
N LEU A 195 23.64 0.92 -16.94
CA LEU A 195 23.84 2.34 -17.22
C LEU A 195 25.14 2.90 -16.62
N ARG A 196 25.62 2.37 -15.48
CA ARG A 196 26.91 2.78 -14.88
C ARG A 196 28.09 2.54 -15.82
N HIS A 197 28.01 1.48 -16.63
CA HIS A 197 29.03 1.13 -17.60
C HIS A 197 28.95 1.90 -18.93
N TYR A 198 27.91 2.72 -19.13
CA TYR A 198 27.79 3.53 -20.33
C TYR A 198 28.91 4.58 -20.41
N GLY A 199 29.41 4.81 -21.63
CA GLY A 199 30.49 5.79 -21.88
C GLY A 199 31.89 5.38 -21.41
N ILE A 200 32.11 4.11 -21.01
CA ILE A 200 33.46 3.60 -20.79
C ILE A 200 34.10 3.31 -22.15
N THR A 201 35.11 4.10 -22.53
CA THR A 201 35.82 3.95 -23.81
C THR A 201 37.23 3.36 -23.67
N THR A 202 37.72 3.12 -22.45
CA THR A 202 39.07 2.57 -22.20
C THR A 202 39.07 1.57 -21.04
N MET A 203 39.72 0.41 -21.25
CA MET A 203 40.10 -0.55 -20.21
C MET A 203 41.64 -0.61 -20.11
N PRO A 204 42.23 -0.85 -18.92
CA PRO A 204 41.54 -1.07 -17.65
C PRO A 204 41.00 0.24 -17.08
N LEU A 205 39.85 0.15 -16.40
CA LEU A 205 39.38 1.21 -15.51
C LEU A 205 40.51 1.44 -14.52
N GLU A 206 41.02 2.67 -14.38
CA GLU A 206 42.10 3.01 -13.45
C GLU A 206 41.71 2.60 -12.01
N SER A 207 41.97 1.34 -11.65
CA SER A 207 42.15 0.95 -10.28
C SER A 207 43.60 1.30 -9.95
N ASN A 208 43.83 2.51 -9.46
CA ASN A 208 45.08 2.90 -8.78
C ASN A 208 45.31 2.12 -7.46
N ASP A 209 44.70 0.94 -7.30
CA ASP A 209 44.67 0.17 -6.05
C ASP A 209 45.05 -1.32 -6.26
N MET A 210 45.56 -1.69 -7.43
CA MET A 210 46.24 -2.98 -7.62
C MET A 210 47.74 -2.77 -7.80
N SER A 211 48.41 -2.39 -6.72
CA SER A 211 49.85 -2.63 -6.60
C SER A 211 50.05 -4.14 -6.44
N ILE A 212 50.44 -4.81 -7.51
CA ILE A 212 50.98 -6.18 -7.43
C ILE A 212 52.36 -6.06 -6.81
N GLU A 213 52.47 -6.41 -5.53
CA GLU A 213 53.76 -6.54 -4.87
C GLU A 213 54.40 -7.84 -5.38
N GLU A 214 55.44 -7.70 -6.21
CA GLU A 214 56.21 -8.81 -6.73
C GLU A 214 56.99 -9.46 -5.58
N ILE A 215 56.55 -10.64 -5.13
CA ILE A 215 57.27 -11.41 -4.11
C ILE A 215 58.57 -11.92 -4.74
N ALA A 216 59.69 -11.35 -4.31
CA ALA A 216 61.01 -11.76 -4.77
C ALA A 216 61.25 -13.26 -4.54
N PRO A 217 61.85 -13.99 -5.51
CA PRO A 217 62.06 -15.42 -5.38
C PRO A 217 62.99 -15.73 -4.21
N ALA A 218 62.58 -16.69 -3.38
CA ALA A 218 63.34 -17.16 -2.23
C ALA A 218 64.77 -17.54 -2.66
N LYS A 219 65.77 -16.90 -2.03
CA LYS A 219 67.18 -17.29 -2.19
C LYS A 219 67.36 -18.73 -1.70
N LYS A 220 67.89 -19.56 -2.60
CA LYS A 220 68.30 -20.95 -2.33
C LYS A 220 69.37 -21.03 -1.25
#